data_AF-A0A1I7IAV6-F1
#
_entry.id   AF-A0A1I7IAV6-F1
#
_cell.length_a   1.000
_cell.length_b   1.000
_cell.length_c   1.000
_cell.angle_alpha   90.00
_cell.angle_beta   90.00
_cell.angle_gamma   90.00
#
_symmetry.space_group_name_H-M   'P 1'
#
loop_
_entity.id
_entity.type
_entity.pdbx_description
1 polymer ?
#
loop_
_entity_poly.entity_id
_entity_poly.type
_entity_poly.pdbx_seq_one_letter_code
_entity_poly.pdbx_strand_id
1 'polypeptide(L)' 'MTKYREILRLKSLGFSDRNIARSCSVSRNTVRRVIDRADELSISWPLDFGMTDGALGELLFPSEKSATDRRL' A
#
# COMPACT_ATOMS: atom_id res chain seq x y z
N MET A 1 11.67 -1.92 0.69
CA MET A 1 10.35 -2.57 0.92
C MET A 1 9.32 -1.48 1.11
N THR A 2 8.19 -1.53 0.40
CA THR A 2 7.15 -0.48 0.46
C THR A 2 6.48 -0.50 1.83
N LYS A 3 6.41 0.66 2.50
CA LYS A 3 5.78 0.79 3.83
C LYS A 3 4.26 0.99 3.70
N TYR A 4 3.53 -0.06 3.31
CA TYR A 4 2.08 0.00 3.11
C TYR A 4 1.33 0.41 4.38
N ARG A 5 1.76 -0.10 5.54
CA ARG A 5 1.17 0.28 6.84
C ARG A 5 1.27 1.78 7.08
N GLU A 6 2.45 2.35 6.82
CA GLU A 6 2.71 3.76 7.06
C GLU A 6 1.93 4.65 6.08
N ILE A 7 1.78 4.22 4.82
CA ILE A 7 0.92 4.90 3.83
C ILE A 7 -0.53 4.99 4.33
N LEU A 8 -1.10 3.86 4.75
CA LEU A 8 -2.50 3.79 5.21
C LEU A 8 -2.70 4.55 6.52
N ARG A 9 -1.73 4.47 7.44
CA ARG A 9 -1.73 5.24 8.69
C ARG A 9 -1.73 6.74 8.42
N LEU A 10 -0.81 7.23 7.58
CA LEU A 10 -0.73 8.66 7.27
C LEU A 10 -1.96 9.15 6.50
N LYS A 11 -2.56 8.32 5.64
CA LYS A 11 -3.81 8.66 4.97
C LYS A 11 -4.96 8.81 5.97
N SER A 12 -5.09 7.88 6.92
CA SER A 12 -6.09 7.94 7.99
C SER A 12 -5.91 9.16 8.92
N LEU A 13 -4.68 9.63 9.08
CA LEU A 13 -4.36 10.87 9.80
C LEU A 13 -4.63 12.16 8.99
N GLY A 14 -5.11 12.05 7.74
CA GLY A 14 -5.46 13.19 6.90
C GLY A 14 -4.27 13.85 6.18
N PHE A 15 -3.11 13.18 6.09
CA PHE A 15 -1.99 13.71 5.32
C PHE A 15 -2.25 13.66 3.80
N SER A 16 -1.67 14.63 3.09
CA SER A 16 -1.72 14.64 1.62
C SER A 16 -0.84 13.56 1.02
N ASP A 17 -1.24 13.01 -0.13
CA ASP A 17 -0.49 11.96 -0.84
C ASP A 17 0.98 12.36 -1.14
N ARG A 18 1.24 13.68 -1.30
CA ARG A 18 2.61 14.22 -1.48
C ARG A 18 3.44 14.09 -0.21
N ASN A 19 2.87 14.39 0.95
CA ASN A 19 3.56 14.24 2.24
C ASN A 19 3.80 12.76 2.53
N ILE A 20 2.80 11.91 2.27
CA ILE A 20 2.92 10.45 2.43
C ILE A 20 4.06 9.91 1.55
N ALA A 21 4.11 10.30 0.28
CA ALA A 21 5.16 9.89 -0.64
C ALA A 21 6.56 10.28 -0.14
N ARG A 22 6.70 11.49 0.40
CA ARG A 22 7.95 12.00 0.98
C ARG A 22 8.34 11.26 2.26
N SER A 23 7.40 10.98 3.14
CA SER A 23 7.64 10.27 4.41
C SER A 23 7.98 8.79 4.20
N CYS A 24 7.33 8.15 3.23
CA CYS A 24 7.50 6.73 2.93
C CYS A 24 8.57 6.45 1.87
N SER A 25 9.21 7.49 1.30
CA SER A 25 10.18 7.40 0.20
C SER A 25 9.67 6.60 -1.00
N VAL A 26 8.39 6.79 -1.36
CA VAL A 26 7.72 6.12 -2.47
C VAL A 26 7.19 7.14 -3.47
N SER A 27 6.87 6.69 -4.68
CA SER A 27 6.25 7.56 -5.66
C SER A 27 4.81 7.92 -5.26
N ARG A 28 4.35 9.12 -5.63
CA ARG A 28 2.94 9.53 -5.46
C ARG A 28 1.97 8.56 -6.15
N ASN A 29 2.36 8.00 -7.29
CA ASN A 29 1.57 7.00 -8.00
C ASN A 29 1.40 5.73 -7.18
N THR A 30 2.47 5.27 -6.51
CA THR A 30 2.42 4.12 -5.60
C THR A 30 1.48 4.39 -4.43
N VAL A 31 1.57 5.58 -3.81
CA VAL A 31 0.68 5.98 -2.70
C VAL A 31 -0.77 5.92 -3.16
N ARG A 32 -1.10 6.52 -4.32
CA ARG A 32 -2.46 6.54 -4.83
C ARG A 32 -2.98 5.13 -5.16
N ARG A 33 -2.18 4.32 -5.87
CA ARG A 33 -2.51 2.91 -6.14
C ARG A 33 -2.78 2.12 -4.86
N VAL A 34 -2.01 2.35 -3.80
CA VAL A 34 -2.19 1.67 -2.50
C VAL A 34 -3.49 2.11 -1.83
N ILE A 35 -3.77 3.41 -1.82
CA ILE A 35 -4.99 3.96 -1.22
C ILE A 35 -6.21 3.47 -1.99
N ASP A 36 -6.24 3.65 -3.31
CA ASP A 36 -7.35 3.22 -4.17
C ASP A 36 -7.64 1.72 -3.96
N ARG A 37 -6.58 0.91 -3.92
CA ARG A 37 -6.71 -0.54 -3.73
C ARG A 37 -7.14 -0.94 -2.32
N ALA A 38 -6.67 -0.19 -1.31
CA ALA A 38 -7.10 -0.40 0.06
C ALA A 38 -8.58 -0.03 0.22
N ASP A 39 -9.03 1.07 -0.39
CA ASP A 39 -10.44 1.47 -0.41
C ASP A 39 -11.31 0.43 -1.12
N GLU A 40 -10.88 -0.09 -2.27
CA GLU A 40 -11.56 -1.19 -2.98
C GLU A 40 -11.72 -2.45 -2.12
N LEU A 41 -10.70 -2.77 -1.31
CA LEU A 41 -10.70 -3.92 -0.41
C LEU A 41 -11.29 -3.60 0.97
N SER A 42 -11.81 -2.37 1.17
CA SER A 42 -12.28 -1.87 2.46
C SER A 42 -11.26 -2.01 3.60
N ILE A 43 -9.96 -1.98 3.24
CA ILE A 43 -8.84 -2.00 4.15
C ILE A 43 -8.60 -0.57 4.62
N SER A 44 -8.92 -0.31 5.88
CA SER A 44 -8.65 0.97 6.51
C SER A 44 -7.73 0.80 7.70
N TRP A 45 -7.02 1.88 8.05
CA TRP A 45 -6.36 1.95 9.34
C TRP A 45 -7.42 2.12 10.44
N PRO A 46 -7.29 1.49 11.62
CA PRO A 46 -6.17 0.70 12.12
C PRO A 46 -6.11 -0.73 11.58
N LEU A 47 -4.94 -1.13 11.08
CA LEU A 47 -4.66 -2.50 10.64
C LEU A 47 -4.29 -3.37 11.84
N ASP A 48 -4.66 -4.64 11.79
CA ASP A 48 -4.30 -5.60 12.83
C ASP A 48 -2.77 -5.75 12.95
N PHE A 49 -2.26 -5.98 14.16
CA PHE A 49 -0.81 -5.99 14.44
C PHE A 49 -0.05 -7.04 13.64
N GLY A 50 -0.74 -8.12 13.24
CA GLY A 50 -0.22 -9.20 12.40
C GLY A 50 -0.08 -8.85 10.91
N MET A 51 -0.66 -7.75 10.42
CA MET A 51 -0.48 -7.35 9.02
C MET A 51 0.93 -6.76 8.80
N THR A 52 1.80 -7.54 8.18
CA THR A 52 3.12 -7.07 7.72
C THR A 52 3.00 -6.33 6.40
N ASP A 53 3.97 -5.48 6.08
CA ASP A 53 4.03 -4.82 4.77
C ASP A 53 4.09 -5.84 3.61
N GLY A 54 4.69 -7.02 3.84
CA GLY A 54 4.68 -8.12 2.86
C GLY A 54 3.27 -8.65 2.60
N ALA A 55 2.53 -8.98 3.67
CA ALA A 55 1.16 -9.47 3.57
C ALA A 55 0.21 -8.44 2.92
N LEU A 56 0.37 -7.15 3.24
CA LEU A 56 -0.36 -6.06 2.61
C LEU A 56 -0.04 -5.94 1.12
N GLY A 57 1.23 -6.08 0.74
CA GLY A 57 1.63 -6.10 -0.67
C GLY A 57 0.94 -7.22 -1.44
N GLU A 58 0.84 -8.41 -0.85
CA GLU A 58 0.16 -9.57 -1.43
C GLU A 58 -1.36 -9.40 -1.50
N LEU A 59 -1.96 -8.81 -0.47
CA LEU A 59 -3.41 -8.58 -0.39
C LEU A 59 -3.86 -7.48 -1.37
N LEU A 60 -3.09 -6.38 -1.44
CA LEU A 60 -3.37 -5.25 -2.34
C LEU A 60 -3.05 -5.63 -3.79
N PHE A 61 -1.91 -6.27 -4.04
CA PHE A 61 -1.43 -6.61 -5.40
C PHE A 61 -1.16 -8.11 -5.57
N PRO A 62 -2.19 -8.98 -5.50
CA PRO A 62 -2.01 -10.42 -5.67
C PRO A 62 -1.51 -10.79 -7.07
N SER A 63 -1.86 -9.99 -8.10
CA SER A 63 -1.51 -10.24 -9.50
C SER A 63 -0.07 -9.87 -9.89
N GLU A 64 0.66 -9.07 -9.11
CA GLU A 64 2.06 -8.74 -9.45
C GLU A 64 3.01 -9.91 -9.15
N LYS A 65 2.61 -10.88 -8.30
CA LYS A 65 3.34 -12.15 -8.16
C LYS A 65 3.16 -13.09 -9.35
N SER A 66 1.99 -13.09 -10.00
CA SER A 66 1.76 -13.91 -11.21
C SER A 66 2.37 -13.33 -12.48
N ALA A 67 2.90 -12.11 -12.44
CA ALA A 67 3.61 -11.51 -13.58
C ALA A 67 5.11 -11.85 -13.64
N THR A 68 5.67 -12.48 -12.59
CA THR A 68 7.04 -13.03 -12.64
C THR A 68 7.08 -14.43 -13.29
N ASP A 69 5.93 -15.07 -13.50
CA ASP A 69 5.81 -16.37 -14.20
C ASP A 69 5.14 -16.24 -15.58
N ARG A 70 5.34 -15.09 -16.25
CA ARG A 70 4.92 -14.88 -17.64
C ARG A 70 5.91 -14.03 -18.44
N ARG A 71 7.20 -14.28 -18.24
CA ARG A 71 8.22 -14.01 -19.26
C ARG A 71 8.84 -15.34 -19.67
N LEU A 72 8.27 -15.88 -20.74
CA LEU A 72 8.93 -16.77 -21.71
C LEU A 72 10.34 -16.25 -22.05
#